data_AF-A0A6N2CTR0-F1
#
_entry.id   AF-A0A6N2CTR0-F1
#
_cell.length_a   1.000
_cell.length_b   1.000
_cell.length_c   1.000
_cell.angle_alpha   90.00
_cell.angle_beta   90.00
_cell.angle_gamma   90.00
#
_symmetry.space_group_name_H-M   'P 1'
#
loop_
_entity.id
_entity.type
_entity.pdbx_description
1 polymer ?
#
loop_
_entity_poly.entity_id
_entity_poly.type
_entity_poly.pdbx_seq_one_letter_code
_entity_poly.pdbx_strand_id
1 'polypeptide(L)'
;MPIFRTLTHNQFGTLFRRVSIFIVFFALTFLFFLTFPQNALAGYEIPEPDSIAQPRSAGTIDYIRLYQRYISHARGHECPMYPSCSHYGLQAFSSMSFVPAFVWTSDRLLRCGHEHEYYPLTLTEQGFKLLDKPGEDVFPDELIYQRNRYFFPYSDLRWDDSTTMFIKRLMNSSQFELALLELSRKEFYGGLNLELYTNKIIALRALGDYENAIFDFETRSSPEFRNYPDLVYHISAIEYSLGNYEMTLERNRAVLEGMDEPDPYIAPRFFQLNGLAHARLGQWDEAVSSYESMLIFPQYERTGKINLELLNNSLPLRRKSPVVAGLLSVIPGAGYAYTGHTQTAISSFLINGLLGYATYTSIKNENYGMAILTGIFNLSFYIGNIGGASRSAHRFNDHQKRSLINSLEFNSDF
;
A
#
# COMPACT_ATOMS: atom_id res chain seq x y z
N MET A 1 16.71 -1.28 -26.25
CA MET A 1 17.04 0.00 -26.92
C MET A 1 16.55 -0.09 -28.36
N PRO A 2 15.94 0.95 -28.95
CA PRO A 2 16.10 2.40 -28.69
C PRO A 2 14.83 3.03 -28.08
N ILE A 3 14.70 4.29 -27.66
CA ILE A 3 15.56 5.44 -27.30
C ILE A 3 14.61 6.39 -26.56
N PHE A 4 15.09 7.01 -25.48
CA PHE A 4 14.60 8.23 -24.83
C PHE A 4 13.35 8.89 -25.42
N ARG A 5 12.21 8.80 -24.69
CA ARG A 5 11.18 9.84 -24.79
C ARG A 5 11.76 11.11 -24.19
N THR A 6 12.02 12.07 -25.05
CA THR A 6 12.40 13.43 -24.73
C THR A 6 11.38 14.06 -23.78
N LEU A 7 11.85 14.47 -22.60
CA LEU A 7 11.10 15.35 -21.71
C LEU A 7 10.84 16.66 -22.46
N THR A 8 9.57 17.07 -22.54
CA THR A 8 9.21 18.32 -23.21
C THR A 8 9.71 19.51 -22.39
N HIS A 9 10.15 20.56 -23.08
CA HIS A 9 10.70 21.80 -22.51
C HIS A 9 9.77 22.46 -21.45
N ASN A 10 8.48 22.14 -21.45
CA ASN A 10 7.49 22.63 -20.48
C ASN A 10 7.56 21.95 -19.09
N GLN A 11 8.00 20.70 -19.00
CA GLN A 11 8.11 20.01 -17.70
C GLN A 11 9.32 20.48 -16.89
N PHE A 12 10.44 20.80 -17.55
CA PHE A 12 11.61 21.42 -16.91
C PHE A 12 11.30 22.82 -16.36
N GLY A 13 10.60 23.66 -17.14
CA GLY A 13 10.24 25.02 -16.72
C GLY A 13 9.28 25.05 -15.53
N THR A 14 8.33 24.12 -15.46
CA THR A 14 7.39 24.03 -14.33
C THR A 14 8.02 23.46 -13.07
N LEU A 15 8.92 22.47 -13.18
CA LEU A 15 9.71 21.96 -12.05
C LEU A 15 10.65 23.02 -11.48
N PHE A 16 11.40 23.72 -12.34
CA PHE A 16 12.32 24.77 -11.92
C PHE A 16 11.57 25.94 -11.25
N ARG A 17 10.43 26.36 -11.81
CA ARG A 17 9.60 27.42 -11.20
C ARG A 17 9.00 27.00 -9.85
N ARG A 18 8.63 25.73 -9.68
CA ARG A 18 8.10 25.18 -8.42
C ARG A 18 9.19 25.08 -7.34
N VAL A 19 10.40 24.67 -7.71
CA VAL A 19 11.56 24.57 -6.78
C VAL A 19 12.07 25.96 -6.39
N SER A 20 12.19 26.89 -7.33
CA SER A 20 12.66 28.26 -7.06
C SER A 20 11.71 29.05 -6.15
N ILE A 21 10.39 28.93 -6.32
CA ILE A 21 9.42 29.59 -5.44
C ILE A 21 9.46 29.00 -4.02
N PHE A 22 9.70 27.68 -3.90
CA PHE A 22 9.79 27.02 -2.60
C PHE A 22 11.08 27.38 -1.86
N ILE A 23 12.22 27.44 -2.56
CA ILE A 23 13.51 27.87 -2.00
C ILE A 23 13.44 29.35 -1.58
N VAL A 24 12.82 30.23 -2.38
CA VAL A 24 12.64 31.64 -2.02
C VAL A 24 11.72 31.80 -0.81
N PHE A 25 10.62 31.05 -0.75
CA PHE A 25 9.70 31.11 0.39
C PHE A 25 10.37 30.61 1.69
N PHE A 26 11.16 29.54 1.63
CA PHE A 26 11.89 29.03 2.79
C PHE A 26 13.11 29.89 3.16
N ALA A 27 13.70 30.59 2.20
CA ALA A 27 14.75 31.57 2.46
C ALA A 27 14.20 32.80 3.20
N LEU A 28 12.99 33.24 2.85
CA LEU A 28 12.31 34.35 3.50
C LEU A 28 11.87 34.00 4.94
N THR A 29 11.52 32.74 5.22
CA THR A 29 11.23 32.30 6.59
C THR A 29 12.49 32.16 7.45
N PHE A 30 13.63 31.76 6.87
CA PHE A 30 14.90 31.68 7.60
C PHE A 30 15.50 33.06 7.91
N LEU A 31 15.34 34.04 6.99
CA LEU A 31 15.71 35.44 7.23
C LEU A 31 14.93 36.07 8.39
N PHE A 32 13.70 35.64 8.64
CA PHE A 32 12.89 36.09 9.79
C PHE A 32 13.37 35.51 11.12
N PHE A 33 13.92 34.30 11.13
CA PHE A 33 14.55 33.71 12.34
C PHE A 33 15.86 34.39 12.73
N LEU A 34 16.59 34.97 11.77
CA LEU A 34 17.78 35.77 12.02
C LEU A 34 17.46 37.17 12.59
N THR A 35 16.22 37.64 12.46
CA THR A 35 15.76 38.96 12.96
C THR A 35 14.85 38.89 14.18
N PHE A 36 14.57 37.69 14.72
CA PHE A 36 13.85 37.55 15.99
C PHE A 36 14.75 38.03 17.15
N PRO A 37 14.30 39.00 17.96
CA PRO A 37 15.11 39.50 19.08
C PRO A 37 15.27 38.40 20.14
N GLN A 38 16.51 38.17 20.57
CA GLN A 38 16.89 37.17 21.59
C GLN A 38 16.34 37.44 23.00
N ASN A 39 15.52 38.49 23.19
CA ASN A 39 15.08 38.95 24.51
C ASN A 39 13.78 38.29 25.00
N ALA A 40 13.31 37.22 24.36
CA ALA A 40 12.13 36.46 24.82
C ALA A 40 12.46 35.33 25.81
N LEU A 41 13.55 35.45 26.58
CA LEU A 41 13.97 34.50 27.64
C LEU A 41 13.77 35.06 29.06
N ALA A 42 12.82 35.96 29.27
CA ALA A 42 12.48 36.46 30.60
C ALA A 42 10.98 36.36 30.85
N GLY A 43 10.61 35.45 31.76
CA GLY A 43 9.28 35.35 32.37
C GLY A 43 8.41 34.21 31.83
N TYR A 44 8.67 32.97 32.27
CA TYR A 44 7.68 31.89 32.19
C TYR A 44 7.33 31.44 33.62
N GLU A 45 6.13 31.81 34.07
CA GLU A 45 5.49 31.21 35.23
C GLU A 45 5.00 29.80 34.87
N ILE A 46 5.16 28.88 35.82
CA ILE A 46 4.87 27.44 35.68
C ILE A 46 3.35 27.20 35.87
N PRO A 47 2.63 26.63 34.89
CA PRO A 47 1.32 26.03 35.15
C PRO A 47 1.45 24.52 35.46
N GLU A 48 0.58 24.04 36.34
CA GLU A 48 0.44 22.65 36.81
C GLU A 48 0.12 21.62 35.70
N PRO A 49 0.36 20.31 35.94
CA PRO A 49 0.48 19.32 34.88
C PRO A 49 -0.85 18.63 34.57
N ASP A 50 -1.38 18.86 33.37
CA ASP A 50 -2.25 17.91 32.69
C ASP A 50 -1.63 17.55 31.32
N SER A 51 -1.35 16.26 31.16
CA SER A 51 -0.50 15.69 30.13
C SER A 51 -1.16 15.69 28.74
N ILE A 52 -0.90 16.73 27.95
CA ILE A 52 -0.88 16.64 26.49
C ILE A 52 0.58 16.87 26.10
N ALA A 53 1.25 15.83 25.59
CA ALA A 53 2.63 15.91 25.15
C ALA A 53 2.79 17.10 24.20
N GLN A 54 3.58 18.11 24.60
CA GLN A 54 3.81 19.27 23.74
C GLN A 54 4.40 18.79 22.41
N PRO A 55 3.91 19.31 21.26
CA PRO A 55 4.40 18.90 19.96
C PRO A 55 5.91 19.18 19.87
N ARG A 56 6.70 18.15 19.55
CA ARG A 56 8.17 18.15 19.58
C ARG A 56 8.82 19.25 18.71
N SER A 57 8.07 19.87 17.79
CA SER A 57 8.47 21.04 16.99
C SER A 57 7.32 22.00 16.69
N ALA A 58 6.74 22.63 17.72
CA ALA A 58 5.59 23.54 17.61
C ALA A 58 5.72 24.60 16.49
N GLY A 59 6.86 25.30 16.42
CA GLY A 59 7.07 26.35 15.40
C GLY A 59 7.02 25.82 13.96
N THR A 60 7.65 24.68 13.68
CA THR A 60 7.63 24.08 12.32
C THR A 60 6.22 23.61 11.93
N ILE A 61 5.46 23.08 12.88
CA ILE A 61 4.06 22.69 12.70
C ILE A 61 3.21 23.91 12.31
N ASP A 62 3.41 25.05 12.97
CA ASP A 62 2.70 26.29 12.65
C ASP A 62 3.01 26.80 11.24
N TYR A 63 4.27 26.69 10.78
CA TYR A 63 4.63 27.01 9.40
C TYR A 63 3.97 26.09 8.37
N ILE A 64 3.91 24.79 8.64
CA ILE A 64 3.23 23.84 7.74
C ILE A 64 1.74 24.18 7.67
N ARG A 65 1.12 24.50 8.80
CA ARG A 65 -0.29 24.96 8.85
C ARG A 65 -0.50 26.27 8.12
N LEU A 66 0.41 27.23 8.23
CA LEU A 66 0.37 28.47 7.47
C LEU A 66 0.40 28.19 5.96
N TYR A 67 1.32 27.31 5.51
CA TYR A 67 1.37 26.88 4.11
C TYR A 67 0.06 26.19 3.67
N GLN A 68 -0.47 25.28 4.48
CA GLN A 68 -1.74 24.59 4.21
C GLN A 68 -2.92 25.55 4.11
N ARG A 69 -2.95 26.59 4.96
CA ARG A 69 -4.07 27.54 5.00
C ARG A 69 -4.04 28.55 3.84
N TYR A 70 -2.86 29.03 3.47
CA TYR A 70 -2.74 30.20 2.57
C TYR A 70 -2.11 29.90 1.21
N ILE A 71 -1.31 28.84 1.08
CA ILE A 71 -0.50 28.61 -0.14
C ILE A 71 -0.93 27.36 -0.89
N SER A 72 -1.30 26.26 -0.20
CA SER A 72 -1.60 25.01 -0.91
C SER A 72 -2.78 25.12 -1.86
N HIS A 73 -3.79 25.94 -1.54
CA HIS A 73 -4.96 26.17 -2.40
C HIS A 73 -4.64 27.00 -3.65
N ALA A 74 -3.55 27.78 -3.64
CA ALA A 74 -3.13 28.57 -4.80
C ALA A 74 -2.45 27.71 -5.89
N ARG A 75 -2.12 26.44 -5.58
CA ARG A 75 -1.58 25.50 -6.56
C ARG A 75 -2.75 24.86 -7.31
N GLY A 76 -2.89 25.12 -8.61
CA GLY A 76 -3.92 24.51 -9.47
C GLY A 76 -3.81 22.99 -9.66
N HIS A 77 -2.93 22.30 -8.94
CA HIS A 77 -2.84 20.85 -8.90
C HIS A 77 -2.66 20.37 -7.47
N GLU A 78 -3.43 19.33 -7.10
CA GLU A 78 -3.31 18.67 -5.82
C GLU A 78 -2.10 17.75 -5.76
N CYS A 79 -1.67 17.44 -4.54
CA CYS A 79 -0.66 16.43 -4.32
C CYS A 79 -1.21 15.05 -4.72
N PRO A 80 -0.46 14.24 -5.50
CA PRO A 80 -0.89 12.90 -5.90
C PRO A 80 -0.73 11.85 -4.80
N MET A 81 -0.15 12.26 -3.67
CA MET A 81 0.24 11.40 -2.56
C MET A 81 -0.77 11.49 -1.41
N TYR A 82 -0.97 10.38 -0.70
CA TYR A 82 -1.74 10.31 0.55
C TYR A 82 -0.87 9.78 1.71
N PRO A 83 -0.81 10.50 2.85
CA PRO A 83 -1.22 11.90 2.99
C PRO A 83 -0.45 12.82 2.03
N SER A 84 -0.96 14.03 1.78
CA SER A 84 -0.26 14.99 0.93
C SER A 84 1.12 15.32 1.49
N CYS A 85 2.07 15.75 0.64
CA CYS A 85 3.46 16.00 1.06
C CYS A 85 3.55 17.03 2.23
N SER A 86 2.59 17.95 2.39
CA SER A 86 2.49 18.83 3.57
C SER A 86 1.92 18.14 4.82
N HIS A 87 0.91 17.29 4.69
CA HIS A 87 0.39 16.48 5.80
C HIS A 87 1.39 15.41 6.25
N TYR A 88 2.13 14.81 5.32
CA TYR A 88 3.25 13.93 5.63
C TYR A 88 4.28 14.64 6.51
N GLY A 89 4.69 15.85 6.14
CA GLY A 89 5.59 16.66 6.95
C GLY A 89 4.99 16.96 8.32
N LEU A 90 3.72 17.37 8.38
CA LEU A 90 3.01 17.61 9.64
C LEU A 90 3.05 16.39 10.56
N GLN A 91 2.76 15.21 10.03
CA GLN A 91 2.81 13.95 10.78
C GLN A 91 4.24 13.64 11.24
N ALA A 92 5.23 13.75 10.36
CA ALA A 92 6.64 13.49 10.70
C ALA A 92 7.17 14.44 11.80
N PHE A 93 6.88 15.74 11.71
CA PHE A 93 7.27 16.74 12.72
C PHE A 93 6.46 16.62 14.02
N SER A 94 5.30 15.99 13.99
CA SER A 94 4.51 15.70 15.20
C SER A 94 5.02 14.46 15.93
N SER A 95 5.53 13.45 15.22
CA SER A 95 5.96 12.17 15.80
C SER A 95 7.46 12.08 16.07
N MET A 96 8.30 12.75 15.26
CA MET A 96 9.76 12.67 15.32
C MET A 96 10.39 13.98 15.82
N SER A 97 11.67 13.93 16.21
CA SER A 97 12.45 15.15 16.43
C SER A 97 12.72 15.89 15.11
N PHE A 98 13.08 17.17 15.19
CA PHE A 98 13.24 18.05 14.02
C PHE A 98 14.11 17.46 12.89
N VAL A 99 15.32 16.97 13.21
CA VAL A 99 16.27 16.49 12.19
C VAL A 99 15.74 15.30 11.39
N PRO A 100 15.31 14.17 11.99
CA PRO A 100 14.73 13.06 11.24
C PRO A 100 13.45 13.47 10.51
N ALA A 101 12.56 14.26 11.12
CA ALA A 101 11.36 14.75 10.44
C ALA A 101 11.70 15.55 9.17
N PHE A 102 12.72 16.40 9.24
CA PHE A 102 13.20 17.18 8.10
C PHE A 102 13.79 16.30 7.02
N VAL A 103 14.64 15.33 7.37
CA VAL A 103 15.22 14.35 6.44
C VAL A 103 14.15 13.52 5.74
N TRP A 104 13.15 13.03 6.47
CA TRP A 104 12.04 12.23 5.91
C TRP A 104 11.16 13.06 5.00
N THR A 105 10.88 14.31 5.38
CA THR A 105 10.11 15.25 4.55
C THR A 105 10.89 15.61 3.28
N SER A 106 12.20 15.85 3.37
CA SER A 106 13.07 16.09 2.21
C SER A 106 13.07 14.91 1.24
N ASP A 107 13.22 13.69 1.74
CA ASP A 107 13.13 12.47 0.92
C ASP A 107 11.76 12.34 0.23
N ARG A 108 10.67 12.55 0.99
CA ARG A 108 9.31 12.52 0.45
C ARG A 108 9.12 13.53 -0.68
N LEU A 109 9.67 14.74 -0.55
CA LEU A 109 9.60 15.77 -1.57
C LEU A 109 10.34 15.40 -2.85
N LEU A 110 11.46 14.66 -2.77
CA LEU A 110 12.18 14.18 -3.96
C LEU A 110 11.35 13.17 -4.77
N ARG A 111 10.55 12.34 -4.09
CA ARG A 111 9.73 11.26 -4.67
C ARG A 111 8.30 11.69 -5.04
N CYS A 112 7.82 12.79 -4.47
CA CYS A 112 6.43 13.27 -4.58
C CYS A 112 6.00 13.40 -6.06
N GLY A 113 5.01 12.61 -6.48
CA GLY A 113 4.43 12.66 -7.84
C GLY A 113 5.19 11.89 -8.92
N HIS A 114 6.12 11.04 -8.52
CA HIS A 114 6.85 10.13 -9.40
C HIS A 114 6.50 8.68 -9.01
N GLU A 115 6.92 7.70 -9.82
CA GLU A 115 7.07 6.31 -9.35
C GLU A 115 5.79 5.57 -8.92
N HIS A 116 4.67 5.84 -9.61
CA HIS A 116 3.34 5.26 -9.33
C HIS A 116 3.32 3.74 -9.12
N GLU A 117 4.16 3.00 -9.85
CA GLU A 117 4.23 1.54 -9.75
C GLU A 117 4.68 1.04 -8.36
N TYR A 118 5.48 1.82 -7.63
CA TYR A 118 6.05 1.39 -6.34
C TYR A 118 5.19 1.72 -5.13
N TYR A 119 4.02 2.36 -5.32
CA TYR A 119 3.12 2.73 -4.22
C TYR A 119 1.73 2.12 -4.43
N PRO A 120 1.11 1.58 -3.37
CA PRO A 120 -0.29 1.18 -3.44
C PRO A 120 -1.18 2.41 -3.67
N LEU A 121 -2.30 2.20 -4.34
CA LEU A 121 -3.33 3.22 -4.50
C LEU A 121 -4.25 3.20 -3.29
N THR A 122 -4.69 4.38 -2.86
CA THR A 122 -5.81 4.57 -1.92
C THR A 122 -6.88 5.38 -2.64
N LEU A 123 -8.15 5.08 -2.37
CA LEU A 123 -9.27 5.89 -2.83
C LEU A 123 -9.60 6.93 -1.75
N THR A 124 -9.65 8.20 -2.14
CA THR A 124 -10.06 9.32 -1.27
C THR A 124 -11.27 10.02 -1.89
N GLU A 125 -11.92 10.93 -1.17
CA GLU A 125 -12.98 11.79 -1.73
C GLU A 125 -12.51 12.58 -2.97
N GLN A 126 -11.21 12.90 -3.02
CA GLN A 126 -10.57 13.62 -4.11
C GLN A 126 -10.05 12.68 -5.23
N GLY A 127 -10.47 11.41 -5.21
CA GLY A 127 -10.04 10.38 -6.15
C GLY A 127 -8.83 9.58 -5.68
N PHE A 128 -8.17 8.90 -6.62
CA PHE A 128 -7.03 8.03 -6.34
C PHE A 128 -5.78 8.81 -5.95
N LYS A 129 -5.10 8.34 -4.91
CA LYS A 129 -3.80 8.86 -4.45
C LYS A 129 -2.83 7.70 -4.20
N LEU A 130 -1.54 8.00 -4.25
CA LEU A 130 -0.46 7.05 -3.94
C LEU A 130 -0.18 7.07 -2.43
N LEU A 131 -0.31 5.91 -1.77
CA LEU A 131 -0.19 5.77 -0.32
C LEU A 131 1.29 5.70 0.11
N ASP A 132 1.72 6.66 0.93
CA ASP A 132 3.02 6.64 1.63
C ASP A 132 2.99 7.57 2.85
N LYS A 133 3.10 6.94 4.03
CA LYS A 133 3.02 7.54 5.37
C LYS A 133 4.41 7.57 6.05
N PRO A 134 4.67 8.56 6.92
CA PRO A 134 5.93 8.64 7.62
C PRO A 134 6.03 7.53 8.67
N GLY A 135 7.02 6.66 8.50
CA GLY A 135 7.38 5.59 9.44
C GLY A 135 6.91 4.21 9.00
N GLU A 136 6.12 4.13 7.94
CA GLU A 136 5.43 2.91 7.50
C GLU A 136 5.85 2.54 6.08
N ASP A 137 6.40 1.33 5.90
CA ASP A 137 6.63 0.73 4.58
C ASP A 137 5.57 -0.36 4.25
N VAL A 138 4.79 -0.78 5.26
CA VAL A 138 3.64 -1.68 5.15
C VAL A 138 2.41 -0.93 5.61
N PHE A 139 1.36 -0.94 4.79
CA PHE A 139 0.12 -0.22 5.07
C PHE A 139 -1.01 -1.21 5.37
N PRO A 140 -1.96 -0.85 6.25
CA PRO A 140 -3.19 -1.62 6.42
C PRO A 140 -3.93 -1.81 5.09
N ASP A 141 -4.46 -3.01 4.86
CA ASP A 141 -5.18 -3.34 3.62
C ASP A 141 -6.43 -2.46 3.42
N GLU A 142 -7.02 -1.95 4.49
CA GLU A 142 -8.15 -0.99 4.48
C GLU A 142 -7.82 0.32 3.75
N LEU A 143 -6.55 0.75 3.77
CA LEU A 143 -6.10 1.95 3.07
C LEU A 143 -5.72 1.65 1.62
N ILE A 144 -5.60 0.38 1.25
CA ILE A 144 -5.23 -0.03 -0.10
C ILE A 144 -6.52 -0.23 -0.89
N TYR A 145 -6.64 0.47 -2.01
CA TYR A 145 -7.73 0.29 -2.93
C TYR A 145 -7.73 -1.14 -3.47
N GLN A 146 -8.84 -1.84 -3.26
CA GLN A 146 -9.12 -3.15 -3.82
C GLN A 146 -10.13 -3.02 -4.98
N ARG A 147 -9.95 -3.82 -6.03
CA ARG A 147 -10.85 -3.84 -7.18
C ARG A 147 -12.19 -4.49 -6.79
N ASN A 148 -13.29 -4.03 -7.40
CA ASN A 148 -14.58 -4.69 -7.29
C ASN A 148 -14.48 -6.18 -7.67
N ARG A 149 -14.94 -7.04 -6.77
CA ARG A 149 -15.12 -8.48 -6.96
C ARG A 149 -16.60 -8.81 -7.15
N TYR A 150 -16.89 -9.81 -7.97
CA TYR A 150 -18.25 -10.30 -8.16
C TYR A 150 -18.44 -11.57 -7.33
N PHE A 151 -19.52 -11.61 -6.56
CA PHE A 151 -19.89 -12.77 -5.77
C PHE A 151 -21.24 -13.30 -6.25
N PHE A 152 -21.34 -14.61 -6.36
CA PHE A 152 -22.54 -15.30 -6.83
C PHE A 152 -23.06 -16.23 -5.73
N PRO A 153 -24.38 -16.42 -5.63
CA PRO A 153 -24.94 -17.36 -4.67
C PRO A 153 -24.55 -18.79 -5.00
N TYR A 154 -24.26 -19.56 -3.96
CA TYR A 154 -24.21 -21.01 -4.00
C TYR A 154 -25.60 -21.58 -4.29
N SER A 155 -25.65 -22.64 -5.10
CA SER A 155 -26.87 -23.39 -5.38
C SER A 155 -26.59 -24.89 -5.33
N ASP A 156 -27.47 -25.65 -4.68
CA ASP A 156 -27.46 -27.11 -4.78
C ASP A 156 -28.35 -27.58 -5.95
N LEU A 157 -28.54 -28.90 -6.08
CA LEU A 157 -29.36 -29.51 -7.15
C LEU A 157 -30.85 -29.61 -6.77
N ARG A 158 -31.28 -29.02 -5.65
CA ARG A 158 -32.67 -29.09 -5.17
C ARG A 158 -33.47 -27.89 -5.66
N TRP A 159 -34.79 -28.04 -5.63
CA TRP A 159 -35.70 -26.96 -6.00
C TRP A 159 -35.77 -25.93 -4.88
N ASP A 160 -35.45 -24.68 -5.23
CA ASP A 160 -35.55 -23.54 -4.32
C ASP A 160 -37.00 -23.22 -3.97
N ASP A 161 -37.25 -22.89 -2.70
CA ASP A 161 -38.48 -22.21 -2.32
C ASP A 161 -38.43 -20.72 -2.75
N SER A 162 -39.57 -20.03 -2.67
CA SER A 162 -39.66 -18.62 -3.06
C SER A 162 -38.75 -17.70 -2.24
N THR A 163 -38.41 -18.08 -1.00
CA THR A 163 -37.52 -17.32 -0.14
C THR A 163 -36.07 -17.49 -0.59
N THR A 164 -35.63 -18.72 -0.86
CA THR A 164 -34.29 -19.01 -1.38
C THR A 164 -34.08 -18.32 -2.73
N MET A 165 -35.04 -18.40 -3.66
CA MET A 165 -34.97 -17.68 -4.93
C MET A 165 -34.81 -16.17 -4.75
N PHE A 166 -35.55 -15.59 -3.79
CA PHE A 166 -35.46 -14.15 -3.51
C PHE A 166 -34.10 -13.76 -2.95
N ILE A 167 -33.55 -14.53 -2.01
CA ILE A 167 -32.20 -14.34 -1.47
C ILE A 167 -31.16 -14.38 -2.59
N LYS A 168 -31.19 -15.40 -3.45
CA LYS A 168 -30.27 -15.52 -4.59
C LYS A 168 -30.39 -14.35 -5.57
N ARG A 169 -31.62 -13.84 -5.81
CA ARG A 169 -31.84 -12.64 -6.62
C ARG A 169 -31.20 -11.39 -6.02
N LEU A 170 -31.31 -11.19 -4.71
CA LEU A 170 -30.67 -10.07 -4.00
C LEU A 170 -29.14 -10.15 -4.15
N MET A 171 -28.56 -11.34 -3.93
CA MET A 171 -27.12 -11.56 -4.11
C MET A 171 -26.65 -11.30 -5.55
N ASN A 172 -27.38 -11.81 -6.55
CA ASN A 172 -27.09 -11.54 -7.96
C ASN A 172 -27.22 -10.05 -8.35
N SER A 173 -27.95 -9.26 -7.55
CA SER A 173 -28.07 -7.80 -7.71
C SER A 173 -27.05 -7.03 -6.86
N SER A 174 -26.07 -7.73 -6.26
CA SER A 174 -25.09 -7.21 -5.30
C SER A 174 -25.68 -6.55 -4.06
N GLN A 175 -26.93 -6.88 -3.70
CA GLN A 175 -27.62 -6.36 -2.52
C GLN A 175 -27.39 -7.29 -1.32
N PHE A 176 -26.13 -7.43 -0.90
CA PHE A 176 -25.72 -8.42 0.10
C PHE A 176 -26.26 -8.13 1.51
N GLU A 177 -26.42 -6.86 1.90
CA GLU A 177 -27.02 -6.54 3.21
C GLU A 177 -28.49 -6.97 3.28
N LEU A 178 -29.25 -6.78 2.19
CA LEU A 178 -30.64 -7.23 2.09
C LEU A 178 -30.72 -8.76 2.06
N ALA A 179 -29.80 -9.42 1.37
CA ALA A 179 -29.72 -10.89 1.39
C ALA A 179 -29.44 -11.42 2.81
N LEU A 180 -28.53 -10.79 3.56
CA LEU A 180 -28.25 -11.15 4.95
C LEU A 180 -29.43 -10.92 5.88
N LEU A 181 -30.22 -9.86 5.67
CA LEU A 181 -31.45 -9.64 6.41
C LEU A 181 -32.46 -10.78 6.20
N GLU A 182 -32.66 -11.19 4.95
CA GLU A 182 -33.56 -12.29 4.59
C GLU A 182 -33.07 -13.65 5.12
N LEU A 183 -31.75 -13.89 5.06
CA LEU A 183 -31.11 -15.07 5.67
C LEU A 183 -31.29 -15.09 7.18
N SER A 184 -31.06 -13.96 7.85
CA SER A 184 -31.27 -13.83 9.31
C SER A 184 -32.72 -14.09 9.69
N ARG A 185 -33.67 -13.62 8.86
CA ARG A 185 -35.10 -13.93 9.05
C ARG A 185 -35.36 -15.42 8.94
N LYS A 186 -34.81 -16.10 7.93
CA LYS A 186 -34.97 -17.56 7.76
C LYS A 186 -34.35 -18.33 8.92
N GLU A 187 -33.14 -17.96 9.32
CA GLU A 187 -32.40 -18.54 10.45
C GLU A 187 -33.22 -18.46 11.75
N PHE A 188 -33.83 -17.31 12.03
CA PHE A 188 -34.66 -17.10 13.22
C PHE A 188 -35.87 -18.04 13.30
N TYR A 189 -36.54 -18.35 12.18
CA TYR A 189 -37.76 -19.14 12.17
C TYR A 189 -37.57 -20.65 11.98
N GLY A 190 -36.45 -21.10 11.41
CA GLY A 190 -36.29 -22.51 11.06
C GLY A 190 -34.86 -22.97 10.81
N GLY A 191 -33.86 -22.17 11.19
CA GLY A 191 -32.45 -22.45 10.90
C GLY A 191 -32.10 -22.33 9.41
N LEU A 192 -30.82 -22.51 9.10
CA LEU A 192 -30.32 -22.51 7.73
C LEU A 192 -29.90 -23.92 7.33
N ASN A 193 -30.33 -24.36 6.15
CA ASN A 193 -29.71 -25.51 5.50
C ASN A 193 -28.30 -25.13 5.00
N LEU A 194 -27.52 -26.12 4.57
CA LEU A 194 -26.16 -25.92 4.07
C LEU A 194 -26.07 -24.87 2.95
N GLU A 195 -27.04 -24.87 2.02
CA GLU A 195 -27.07 -23.93 0.90
C GLU A 195 -27.23 -22.47 1.37
N LEU A 196 -28.22 -22.20 2.20
CA LEU A 196 -28.47 -20.86 2.74
C LEU A 196 -27.36 -20.44 3.70
N TYR A 197 -26.79 -21.37 4.46
CA TYR A 197 -25.64 -21.10 5.31
C TYR A 197 -24.39 -20.72 4.48
N THR A 198 -24.13 -21.44 3.40
CA THR A 198 -23.05 -21.09 2.45
C THR A 198 -23.30 -19.72 1.84
N ASN A 199 -24.54 -19.40 1.47
CA ASN A 199 -24.92 -18.07 0.97
C ASN A 199 -24.76 -16.95 2.00
N LYS A 200 -24.97 -17.23 3.29
CA LYS A 200 -24.66 -16.30 4.39
C LYS A 200 -23.17 -15.99 4.45
N ILE A 201 -22.31 -17.01 4.40
CA ILE A 201 -20.86 -16.81 4.36
C ILE A 201 -20.41 -16.06 3.11
N ILE A 202 -20.98 -16.36 1.94
CA ILE A 202 -20.69 -15.63 0.70
C ILE A 202 -21.06 -14.15 0.84
N ALA A 203 -22.23 -13.85 1.41
CA ALA A 203 -22.68 -12.47 1.58
C ALA A 203 -21.80 -11.70 2.58
N LEU A 204 -21.39 -12.32 3.69
CA LEU A 204 -20.43 -11.71 4.63
C LEU A 204 -19.08 -11.46 3.96
N ARG A 205 -18.55 -12.45 3.22
CA ARG A 205 -17.33 -12.29 2.41
C ARG A 205 -17.44 -11.16 1.41
N ALA A 206 -18.59 -11.00 0.75
CA ALA A 206 -18.83 -9.96 -0.23
C ALA A 206 -18.86 -8.55 0.38
N LEU A 207 -19.30 -8.43 1.63
CA LEU A 207 -19.30 -7.18 2.40
C LEU A 207 -17.94 -6.89 3.07
N GLY A 208 -16.99 -7.81 3.02
CA GLY A 208 -15.72 -7.71 3.74
C GLY A 208 -15.86 -7.94 5.26
N ASP A 209 -17.01 -8.44 5.71
CA ASP A 209 -17.28 -8.73 7.12
C ASP A 209 -16.69 -10.10 7.52
N TYR A 210 -15.37 -10.17 7.44
CA TYR A 210 -14.60 -11.41 7.53
C TYR A 210 -14.57 -11.98 8.95
N GLU A 211 -14.42 -11.13 9.98
CA GLU A 211 -14.39 -11.62 11.36
C GLU A 211 -15.72 -12.22 11.78
N ASN A 212 -16.85 -11.61 11.40
CA ASN A 212 -18.16 -12.18 11.71
C ASN A 212 -18.41 -13.49 10.97
N ALA A 213 -17.92 -13.63 9.73
CA ALA A 213 -18.03 -14.88 8.97
C ALA A 213 -17.27 -16.02 9.65
N ILE A 214 -16.03 -15.78 10.08
CA ILE A 214 -15.24 -16.78 10.82
C ILE A 214 -15.89 -17.09 12.17
N PHE A 215 -16.31 -16.06 12.91
CA PHE A 215 -16.97 -16.26 14.21
C PHE A 215 -18.23 -17.11 14.08
N ASP A 216 -19.10 -16.80 13.12
CA ASP A 216 -20.33 -17.57 12.87
C ASP A 216 -20.01 -19.00 12.47
N PHE A 217 -19.01 -19.20 11.59
CA PHE A 217 -18.56 -20.53 11.19
C PHE A 217 -18.01 -21.36 12.37
N GLU A 218 -17.15 -20.80 13.20
CA GLU A 218 -16.52 -21.55 14.29
C GLU A 218 -17.48 -21.84 15.46
N THR A 219 -18.41 -20.92 15.73
CA THR A 219 -19.27 -20.99 16.93
C THR A 219 -20.70 -21.45 16.67
N ARG A 220 -21.24 -21.25 15.46
CA ARG A 220 -22.66 -21.49 15.15
C ARG A 220 -22.89 -22.49 14.02
N SER A 221 -21.87 -22.85 13.24
CA SER A 221 -22.03 -23.85 12.18
C SER A 221 -22.40 -25.22 12.75
N SER A 222 -23.35 -25.90 12.10
CA SER A 222 -23.63 -27.31 12.33
C SER A 222 -22.37 -28.14 12.06
N PRO A 223 -22.02 -29.13 12.90
CA PRO A 223 -20.84 -29.98 12.68
C PRO A 223 -20.80 -30.64 11.30
N GLU A 224 -21.97 -30.97 10.75
CA GLU A 224 -22.14 -31.56 9.41
C GLU A 224 -21.67 -30.64 8.28
N PHE A 225 -21.74 -29.32 8.45
CA PHE A 225 -21.38 -28.36 7.41
C PHE A 225 -19.86 -28.14 7.34
N ARG A 226 -19.13 -28.39 8.43
CA ARG A 226 -17.71 -28.00 8.59
C ARG A 226 -16.75 -28.66 7.60
N ASN A 227 -17.16 -29.79 7.02
CA ASN A 227 -16.36 -30.52 6.05
C ASN A 227 -16.87 -30.34 4.61
N TYR A 228 -17.89 -29.50 4.40
CA TYR A 228 -18.46 -29.32 3.07
C TYR A 228 -17.54 -28.47 2.19
N PRO A 229 -17.03 -28.99 1.06
CA PRO A 229 -15.93 -28.33 0.34
C PRO A 229 -16.22 -26.91 -0.12
N ASP A 230 -17.42 -26.61 -0.63
CA ASP A 230 -17.75 -25.25 -1.08
C ASP A 230 -17.75 -24.24 0.07
N LEU A 231 -18.36 -24.60 1.20
CA LEU A 231 -18.38 -23.76 2.40
C LEU A 231 -16.96 -23.53 2.91
N VAL A 232 -16.18 -24.60 3.02
CA VAL A 232 -14.80 -24.54 3.47
C VAL A 232 -13.93 -23.69 2.55
N TYR A 233 -14.13 -23.76 1.23
CA TYR A 233 -13.43 -22.88 0.29
C TYR A 233 -13.71 -21.40 0.59
N HIS A 234 -14.98 -21.04 0.86
CA HIS A 234 -15.32 -19.66 1.19
C HIS A 234 -14.66 -19.20 2.50
N ILE A 235 -14.63 -20.05 3.52
CA ILE A 235 -13.92 -19.75 4.78
C ILE A 235 -12.41 -19.61 4.55
N SER A 236 -11.80 -20.54 3.82
CA SER A 236 -10.38 -20.53 3.51
C SER A 236 -9.98 -19.27 2.73
N ALA A 237 -10.86 -18.82 1.83
CA ALA A 237 -10.68 -17.58 1.10
C ALA A 237 -10.83 -16.32 1.98
N ILE A 238 -11.68 -16.37 3.01
CA ILE A 238 -11.79 -15.30 4.02
C ILE A 238 -10.51 -15.26 4.88
N GLU A 239 -10.02 -16.41 5.33
CA GLU A 239 -8.77 -16.53 6.07
C GLU A 239 -7.59 -15.99 5.25
N TYR A 240 -7.55 -16.28 3.94
CA TYR A 240 -6.56 -15.71 3.04
C TYR A 240 -6.65 -14.18 2.98
N SER A 241 -7.87 -13.63 2.87
CA SER A 241 -8.09 -12.17 2.86
C SER A 241 -7.65 -11.49 4.17
N LEU A 242 -7.72 -12.20 5.30
CA LEU A 242 -7.24 -11.73 6.60
C LEU A 242 -5.72 -11.93 6.80
N GLY A 243 -5.01 -12.49 5.83
CA GLY A 243 -3.59 -12.79 5.93
C GLY A 243 -3.26 -14.07 6.70
N ASN A 244 -4.25 -14.87 7.07
CA ASN A 244 -4.10 -16.13 7.80
C ASN A 244 -3.73 -17.30 6.86
N TYR A 245 -2.66 -17.13 6.08
CA TYR A 245 -2.29 -18.04 4.98
C TYR A 245 -1.99 -19.47 5.46
N GLU A 246 -1.41 -19.65 6.66
CA GLU A 246 -1.15 -20.97 7.22
C GLU A 246 -2.45 -21.72 7.54
N MET A 247 -3.44 -21.02 8.12
CA MET A 247 -4.76 -21.58 8.41
C MET A 247 -5.50 -21.96 7.12
N THR A 248 -5.43 -21.10 6.09
CA THR A 248 -5.95 -21.41 4.76
C THR A 248 -5.40 -22.73 4.24
N LEU A 249 -4.07 -22.94 4.34
CA LEU A 249 -3.41 -24.15 3.86
C LEU A 249 -3.82 -25.40 4.69
N GLU A 250 -3.90 -25.27 6.01
CA GLU A 250 -4.32 -26.35 6.91
C GLU A 250 -5.75 -26.81 6.58
N ARG A 251 -6.66 -25.85 6.44
CA ARG A 251 -8.07 -26.10 6.15
C ARG A 251 -8.26 -26.71 4.76
N ASN A 252 -7.56 -26.19 3.75
CA ASN A 252 -7.57 -26.74 2.40
C ASN A 252 -7.04 -28.17 2.36
N ARG A 253 -5.97 -28.47 3.12
CA ARG A 253 -5.40 -29.82 3.24
C ARG A 253 -6.42 -30.80 3.81
N ALA A 254 -7.10 -30.44 4.90
CA ALA A 254 -8.09 -31.32 5.53
C ALA A 254 -9.23 -31.73 4.57
N VAL A 255 -9.67 -30.82 3.69
CA VAL A 255 -10.67 -31.13 2.67
C VAL A 255 -10.10 -32.03 1.58
N LEU A 256 -8.92 -31.72 1.06
CA LEU A 256 -8.28 -32.48 -0.02
C LEU A 256 -7.91 -33.92 0.41
N GLU A 257 -7.43 -34.11 1.64
CA GLU A 257 -7.10 -35.43 2.20
C GLU A 257 -8.36 -36.26 2.51
N GLY A 258 -9.50 -35.61 2.72
CA GLY A 258 -10.79 -36.26 2.94
C GLY A 258 -11.49 -36.73 1.66
N MET A 259 -10.96 -36.40 0.48
CA MET A 259 -11.49 -36.86 -0.80
C MET A 259 -10.87 -38.20 -1.19
N ASP A 260 -11.69 -39.19 -1.55
CA ASP A 260 -11.20 -40.46 -2.10
C ASP A 260 -10.45 -40.23 -3.43
N GLU A 261 -11.01 -39.36 -4.29
CA GLU A 261 -10.37 -38.87 -5.51
C GLU A 261 -10.61 -37.35 -5.66
N PRO A 262 -9.63 -36.58 -6.18
CA PRO A 262 -9.79 -35.14 -6.38
C PRO A 262 -10.94 -34.79 -7.35
N ASP A 263 -12.00 -34.18 -6.83
CA ASP A 263 -13.14 -33.75 -7.66
C ASP A 263 -12.70 -32.70 -8.69
N PRO A 264 -13.03 -32.87 -10.00
CA PRO A 264 -12.56 -32.00 -11.06
C PRO A 264 -13.03 -30.54 -11.00
N TYR A 265 -14.07 -30.22 -10.24
CA TYR A 265 -14.63 -28.86 -10.11
C TYR A 265 -14.29 -28.20 -8.77
N ILE A 266 -13.99 -29.02 -7.76
CA ILE A 266 -13.70 -28.55 -6.39
C ILE A 266 -12.20 -28.49 -6.13
N ALA A 267 -11.45 -29.57 -6.38
CA ALA A 267 -10.03 -29.65 -6.02
C ALA A 267 -9.17 -28.53 -6.67
N PRO A 268 -9.38 -28.15 -7.95
CA PRO A 268 -8.61 -27.07 -8.58
C PRO A 268 -8.74 -25.72 -7.86
N ARG A 269 -9.88 -25.42 -7.24
CA ARG A 269 -10.09 -24.18 -6.47
C ARG A 269 -9.21 -24.15 -5.23
N PHE A 270 -9.06 -25.28 -4.56
CA PHE A 270 -8.17 -25.44 -3.41
C PHE A 270 -6.70 -25.38 -3.81
N PHE A 271 -6.30 -26.05 -4.90
CA PHE A 271 -4.94 -25.95 -5.41
C PHE A 271 -4.57 -24.51 -5.81
N GLN A 272 -5.50 -23.80 -6.44
CA GLN A 272 -5.32 -22.39 -6.78
C GLN A 272 -5.13 -21.52 -5.53
N LEU A 273 -5.98 -21.69 -4.52
CA LEU A 273 -5.88 -20.95 -3.27
C LEU A 273 -4.61 -21.31 -2.48
N ASN A 274 -4.18 -22.57 -2.49
CA ASN A 274 -2.90 -23.00 -1.93
C ASN A 274 -1.73 -22.33 -2.64
N GLY A 275 -1.76 -22.28 -3.98
CA GLY A 275 -0.75 -21.59 -4.77
C GLY A 275 -0.61 -20.11 -4.40
N LEU A 276 -1.74 -19.43 -4.19
CA LEU A 276 -1.76 -18.04 -3.72
C LEU A 276 -1.21 -17.92 -2.29
N ALA A 277 -1.66 -18.78 -1.36
CA ALA A 277 -1.23 -18.75 0.04
C ALA A 277 0.28 -19.02 0.19
N HIS A 278 0.80 -20.04 -0.49
CA HIS A 278 2.23 -20.32 -0.55
C HIS A 278 3.03 -19.15 -1.15
N ALA A 279 2.53 -18.52 -2.24
CA ALA A 279 3.17 -17.34 -2.83
C ALA A 279 3.20 -16.14 -1.84
N ARG A 280 2.14 -15.93 -1.05
CA ARG A 280 2.11 -14.90 0.01
C ARG A 280 3.14 -15.19 1.10
N LEU A 281 3.28 -16.45 1.52
CA LEU A 281 4.31 -16.91 2.46
C LEU A 281 5.74 -16.88 1.88
N GLY A 282 5.89 -16.74 0.56
CA GLY A 282 7.19 -16.79 -0.14
C GLY A 282 7.73 -18.22 -0.33
N GLN A 283 6.86 -19.22 -0.17
CA GLN A 283 7.07 -20.64 -0.42
C GLN A 283 6.84 -20.91 -1.91
N TRP A 284 7.79 -20.50 -2.75
CA TRP A 284 7.57 -20.46 -4.20
C TRP A 284 7.54 -21.85 -4.84
N ASP A 285 8.30 -22.80 -4.31
CA ASP A 285 8.34 -24.16 -4.83
C ASP A 285 7.00 -24.87 -4.56
N GLU A 286 6.43 -24.67 -3.38
CA GLU A 286 5.10 -25.18 -3.00
C GLU A 286 3.97 -24.48 -3.79
N ALA A 287 4.14 -23.19 -4.09
CA ALA A 287 3.23 -22.48 -4.99
C ALA A 287 3.26 -23.08 -6.40
N VAL A 288 4.45 -23.39 -6.93
CA VAL A 288 4.63 -24.09 -8.21
C VAL A 288 3.93 -25.46 -8.16
N SER A 289 4.22 -26.29 -7.16
CA SER A 289 3.59 -27.62 -7.02
C SER A 289 2.06 -27.56 -6.94
N SER A 290 1.51 -26.52 -6.31
CA SER A 290 0.07 -26.29 -6.25
C SER A 290 -0.54 -26.04 -7.64
N TYR A 291 0.09 -25.20 -8.47
CA TYR A 291 -0.38 -24.97 -9.84
C TYR A 291 -0.09 -26.15 -10.79
N GLU A 292 0.97 -26.93 -10.56
CA GLU A 292 1.22 -28.20 -11.27
C GLU A 292 0.10 -29.21 -11.02
N SER A 293 -0.40 -29.27 -9.79
CA SER A 293 -1.53 -30.14 -9.41
C SER A 293 -2.82 -29.78 -10.15
N MET A 294 -2.95 -28.56 -10.68
CA MET A 294 -4.10 -28.16 -11.51
C MET A 294 -4.02 -28.68 -12.95
N LEU A 295 -2.83 -29.06 -13.44
CA LEU A 295 -2.63 -29.43 -14.85
C LEU A 295 -3.30 -30.75 -15.24
N ILE A 296 -3.62 -31.59 -14.26
CA ILE A 296 -4.33 -32.86 -14.50
C ILE A 296 -5.81 -32.64 -14.86
N PHE A 297 -6.35 -31.44 -14.64
CA PHE A 297 -7.75 -31.09 -14.93
C PHE A 297 -7.83 -30.28 -16.23
N PRO A 298 -8.35 -30.84 -17.34
CA PRO A 298 -8.33 -30.18 -18.65
C PRO A 298 -8.97 -28.78 -18.66
N GLN A 299 -10.04 -28.58 -17.88
CA GLN A 299 -10.74 -27.30 -17.75
C GLN A 299 -9.92 -26.21 -17.04
N TYR A 300 -8.92 -26.58 -16.22
CA TYR A 300 -8.06 -25.65 -15.47
C TYR A 300 -6.61 -25.64 -15.96
N GLU A 301 -6.23 -26.53 -16.88
CA GLU A 301 -4.87 -26.68 -17.41
C GLU A 301 -4.32 -25.35 -17.93
N ARG A 302 -5.14 -24.59 -18.67
CA ARG A 302 -4.73 -23.28 -19.20
C ARG A 302 -4.36 -22.30 -18.09
N THR A 303 -5.21 -22.18 -17.07
CA THR A 303 -4.97 -21.28 -15.93
C THR A 303 -3.75 -21.71 -15.13
N GLY A 304 -3.59 -23.03 -14.88
CA GLY A 304 -2.39 -23.59 -14.26
C GLY A 304 -1.12 -23.25 -15.03
N LYS A 305 -1.09 -23.44 -16.35
CA LYS A 305 0.06 -23.11 -17.20
C LYS A 305 0.44 -21.63 -17.16
N ILE A 306 -0.54 -20.72 -17.23
CA ILE A 306 -0.29 -19.27 -17.16
C ILE A 306 0.34 -18.90 -15.81
N ASN A 307 -0.17 -19.44 -14.71
CA ASN A 307 0.37 -19.15 -13.38
C ASN A 307 1.77 -19.76 -13.16
N LEU A 308 2.02 -20.95 -13.70
CA LEU A 308 3.36 -21.55 -13.70
C LEU A 308 4.36 -20.74 -14.52
N GLU A 309 3.96 -20.23 -15.70
CA GLU A 309 4.80 -19.36 -16.50
C GLU A 309 5.15 -18.07 -15.76
N LEU A 310 4.17 -17.45 -15.10
CA LEU A 310 4.40 -16.27 -14.25
C LEU A 310 5.39 -16.56 -13.12
N LEU A 311 5.21 -17.67 -12.40
CA LEU A 311 6.10 -18.07 -11.31
C LEU A 311 7.51 -18.35 -11.84
N ASN A 312 7.67 -19.15 -12.89
CA ASN A 312 8.98 -19.51 -13.43
C ASN A 312 9.75 -18.33 -14.01
N ASN A 313 9.05 -17.39 -14.66
CA ASN A 313 9.66 -16.17 -15.17
C ASN A 313 10.04 -15.18 -14.05
N SER A 314 9.34 -15.25 -12.91
CA SER A 314 9.53 -14.30 -11.80
C SER A 314 10.44 -14.82 -10.69
N LEU A 315 10.48 -16.13 -10.43
CA LEU A 315 11.32 -16.84 -9.46
C LEU A 315 12.81 -16.41 -9.43
N PRO A 316 13.48 -16.08 -10.56
CA PRO A 316 14.79 -15.43 -10.53
C PRO A 316 14.68 -13.94 -10.12
N LEU A 317 13.93 -13.63 -9.06
CA LEU A 317 13.74 -12.27 -8.53
C LEU A 317 15.11 -11.70 -8.17
N ARG A 318 15.66 -10.85 -9.05
CA ARG A 318 16.87 -10.09 -8.77
C ARG A 318 16.56 -9.07 -7.68
N ARG A 319 16.74 -9.47 -6.42
CA ARG A 319 16.60 -8.54 -5.29
C ARG A 319 17.70 -7.48 -5.34
N LYS A 320 17.30 -6.24 -5.08
CA LYS A 320 18.21 -5.11 -4.93
C LYS A 320 18.65 -5.03 -3.48
N SER A 321 19.94 -4.80 -3.27
CA SER A 321 20.50 -4.64 -1.92
C SER A 321 20.27 -3.22 -1.41
N PRO A 322 19.59 -3.03 -0.26
CA PRO A 322 19.41 -1.71 0.36
C PRO A 322 20.74 -1.05 0.73
N VAL A 323 21.71 -1.85 1.19
CA VAL A 323 23.04 -1.36 1.55
C VAL A 323 23.78 -0.84 0.33
N VAL A 324 23.74 -1.58 -0.79
CA VAL A 324 24.37 -1.12 -2.04
C VAL A 324 23.70 0.15 -2.55
N ALA A 325 22.36 0.23 -2.48
CA ALA A 325 21.64 1.45 -2.85
C ALA A 325 22.06 2.65 -2.00
N GLY A 326 22.17 2.48 -0.67
CA GLY A 326 22.64 3.53 0.24
C GLY A 326 24.08 3.96 -0.04
N LEU A 327 25.00 3.02 -0.25
CA LEU A 327 26.41 3.31 -0.56
C LEU A 327 26.57 4.04 -1.90
N LEU A 328 25.82 3.63 -2.93
CA LEU A 328 25.85 4.32 -4.22
C LEU A 328 25.34 5.76 -4.11
N SER A 329 24.38 6.03 -3.21
CA SER A 329 23.83 7.38 -2.98
C SER A 329 24.79 8.42 -2.41
N VAL A 330 26.04 8.05 -2.11
CA VAL A 330 27.13 9.03 -1.93
C VAL A 330 27.22 9.95 -3.16
N ILE A 331 26.99 9.41 -4.35
CA ILE A 331 26.70 10.21 -5.55
C ILE A 331 25.19 10.47 -5.56
N PRO A 332 24.74 11.73 -5.48
CA PRO A 332 23.31 12.06 -5.44
C PRO A 332 22.53 11.38 -6.57
N GLY A 333 21.50 10.60 -6.21
CA GLY A 333 20.63 9.88 -7.14
C GLY A 333 21.14 8.51 -7.64
N ALA A 334 22.41 8.14 -7.44
CA ALA A 334 22.94 6.88 -7.98
C ALA A 334 22.32 5.63 -7.31
N GLY A 335 21.99 5.68 -6.02
CA GLY A 335 21.24 4.61 -5.36
C GLY A 335 19.84 4.42 -5.92
N TYR A 336 19.13 5.52 -6.19
CA TYR A 336 17.83 5.49 -6.87
C TYR A 336 17.94 4.95 -8.31
N ALA A 337 18.99 5.31 -9.05
CA ALA A 337 19.24 4.75 -10.38
C ALA A 337 19.45 3.23 -10.33
N TYR A 338 20.18 2.73 -9.32
CA TYR A 338 20.38 1.29 -9.10
C TYR A 338 19.06 0.53 -8.85
N THR A 339 18.10 1.14 -8.17
CA THR A 339 16.77 0.58 -7.88
C THR A 339 15.73 0.88 -8.96
N GLY A 340 16.12 1.42 -10.13
CA GLY A 340 15.19 1.73 -11.23
C GLY A 340 14.35 2.99 -11.05
N HIS A 341 14.55 3.73 -9.96
CA HIS A 341 13.84 4.95 -9.58
C HIS A 341 14.42 6.18 -10.32
N THR A 342 14.30 6.18 -11.65
CA THR A 342 15.01 7.12 -12.54
C THR A 342 14.63 8.59 -12.33
N GLN A 343 13.34 8.87 -12.08
CA GLN A 343 12.86 10.23 -11.85
C GLN A 343 13.42 10.81 -10.55
N THR A 344 13.37 10.03 -9.46
CA THR A 344 13.96 10.45 -8.18
C THR A 344 15.48 10.57 -8.25
N ALA A 345 16.15 9.71 -9.04
CA ALA A 345 17.59 9.83 -9.28
C ALA A 345 17.96 11.19 -9.89
N ILE A 346 17.25 11.62 -10.94
CA ILE A 346 17.47 12.91 -11.60
C ILE A 346 17.16 14.06 -10.64
N SER A 347 16.02 14.04 -9.95
CA SER A 347 15.66 15.08 -8.99
C SER A 347 16.69 15.21 -7.87
N SER A 348 17.19 14.09 -7.35
CA SER A 348 18.22 14.06 -6.31
C SER A 348 19.53 14.67 -6.79
N PHE A 349 19.97 14.33 -8.02
CA PHE A 349 21.17 14.90 -8.62
C PHE A 349 21.04 16.42 -8.82
N LEU A 350 19.92 16.87 -9.40
CA LEU A 350 19.70 18.29 -9.67
C LEU A 350 19.58 19.12 -8.40
N ILE A 351 18.79 18.67 -7.41
CA ILE A 351 18.56 19.44 -6.18
C ILE A 351 19.85 19.54 -5.36
N ASN A 352 20.58 18.44 -5.16
CA ASN A 352 21.84 18.47 -4.41
C ASN A 352 22.94 19.22 -5.18
N GLY A 353 22.97 19.11 -6.51
CA GLY A 353 23.92 19.85 -7.35
C GLY A 353 23.68 21.36 -7.30
N LEU A 354 22.42 21.79 -7.47
CA LEU A 354 22.06 23.22 -7.46
C LEU A 354 22.22 23.85 -6.07
N LEU A 355 21.78 23.17 -5.01
CA LEU A 355 21.94 23.68 -3.64
C LEU A 355 23.42 23.67 -3.21
N GLY A 356 24.18 22.65 -3.59
CA GLY A 356 25.62 22.60 -3.38
C GLY A 356 26.34 23.75 -4.08
N TYR A 357 26.00 24.02 -5.35
CA TYR A 357 26.55 25.14 -6.11
C TYR A 357 26.16 26.50 -5.51
N ALA A 358 24.91 26.66 -5.07
CA ALA A 358 24.44 27.87 -4.39
C ALA A 358 25.18 28.10 -3.06
N THR A 359 25.41 27.03 -2.30
CA THR A 359 26.19 27.07 -1.05
C THR A 359 27.62 27.53 -1.33
N TYR A 360 28.31 26.88 -2.27
CA TYR A 360 29.67 27.21 -2.66
C TYR A 360 29.81 28.67 -3.11
N THR A 361 28.93 29.12 -4.01
CA THR A 361 28.97 30.49 -4.53
C THR A 361 28.65 31.52 -3.44
N SER A 362 27.76 31.21 -2.50
CA SER A 362 27.45 32.08 -1.37
C SER A 362 28.64 32.23 -0.42
N ILE A 363 29.38 31.15 -0.16
CA ILE A 363 30.63 31.20 0.64
C ILE A 363 31.68 32.03 -0.08
N LYS A 364 31.88 31.81 -1.39
CA LYS A 364 32.85 32.56 -2.20
C LYS A 364 32.57 34.07 -2.21
N ASN A 365 31.30 34.45 -2.18
CA ASN A 365 30.85 35.84 -2.16
C ASN A 365 30.66 36.40 -0.73
N GLU A 366 31.16 35.72 0.30
CA GLU A 366 31.05 36.11 1.72
C GLU A 366 29.59 36.29 2.22
N ASN A 367 28.61 35.75 1.49
CA ASN A 367 27.20 35.73 1.89
C ASN A 367 26.94 34.50 2.77
N TYR A 368 27.43 34.55 4.01
CA TYR A 368 27.34 33.43 4.95
C TYR A 368 25.90 33.07 5.34
N GLY A 369 24.98 34.03 5.38
CA GLY A 369 23.57 33.76 5.67
C GLY A 369 22.94 32.83 4.63
N MET A 370 23.13 33.14 3.34
CA MET A 370 22.65 32.30 2.25
C MET A 370 23.41 30.96 2.19
N ALA A 371 24.71 30.95 2.50
CA ALA A 371 25.51 29.74 2.57
C ALA A 371 24.99 28.77 3.64
N ILE A 372 24.70 29.24 4.86
CA ILE A 372 24.15 28.40 5.93
C ILE A 372 22.79 27.84 5.51
N LEU A 373 21.91 28.69 4.99
CA LEU A 373 20.59 28.28 4.55
C LEU A 373 20.65 27.19 3.47
N THR A 374 21.34 27.46 2.36
CA THR A 374 21.48 26.47 1.27
C THR A 374 22.23 25.23 1.71
N GLY A 375 23.21 25.36 2.60
CA GLY A 375 23.96 24.24 3.17
C GLY A 375 23.10 23.31 4.00
N ILE A 376 22.25 23.83 4.90
CA ILE A 376 21.33 23.02 5.72
C ILE A 376 20.32 22.28 4.83
N PHE A 377 19.74 22.96 3.85
CA PHE A 377 18.84 22.33 2.89
C PHE A 377 19.55 21.27 2.05
N ASN A 378 20.74 21.58 1.53
CA ASN A 378 21.52 20.61 0.76
C ASN A 378 21.80 19.36 1.59
N LEU A 379 22.25 19.53 2.83
CA LEU A 379 22.56 18.43 3.72
C LEU A 379 21.33 17.56 4.03
N SER A 380 20.15 18.17 4.23
CA SER A 380 18.92 17.40 4.51
C SER A 380 18.46 16.59 3.31
N PHE A 381 18.49 17.16 2.11
CA PHE A 381 18.19 16.44 0.87
C PHE A 381 19.25 15.36 0.59
N TYR A 382 20.51 15.61 0.91
CA TYR A 382 21.60 14.66 0.72
C TYR A 382 21.45 13.43 1.62
N ILE A 383 21.27 13.65 2.93
CA ILE A 383 21.03 12.58 3.90
C ILE A 383 19.73 11.84 3.59
N GLY A 384 18.67 12.59 3.23
CA GLY A 384 17.38 12.03 2.81
C GLY A 384 17.50 11.13 1.60
N ASN A 385 18.29 11.51 0.59
CA ASN A 385 18.55 10.69 -0.59
C ASN A 385 19.28 9.36 -0.26
N ILE A 386 20.20 9.36 0.70
CA ILE A 386 20.90 8.13 1.13
C ILE A 386 19.92 7.14 1.78
N GLY A 387 19.18 7.59 2.80
CA GLY A 387 18.18 6.76 3.48
C GLY A 387 17.03 6.35 2.55
N GLY A 388 16.59 7.28 1.70
CA GLY A 388 15.55 7.08 0.70
C GLY A 388 15.90 6.04 -0.35
N ALA A 389 17.16 6.00 -0.81
CA ALA A 389 17.65 5.00 -1.75
C ALA A 389 17.74 3.59 -1.13
N SER A 390 18.09 3.48 0.15
CA SER A 390 17.98 2.20 0.85
C SER A 390 16.52 1.71 0.86
N ARG A 391 15.57 2.60 1.16
CA ARG A 391 14.12 2.29 1.14
C ARG A 391 13.59 2.00 -0.27
N SER A 392 14.14 2.62 -1.32
CA SER A 392 13.72 2.31 -2.70
C SER A 392 14.11 0.89 -3.13
N ALA A 393 15.18 0.32 -2.54
CA ALA A 393 15.53 -1.08 -2.78
C ALA A 393 14.48 -2.02 -2.16
N HIS A 394 14.00 -1.71 -0.95
CA HIS A 394 12.90 -2.44 -0.32
C HIS A 394 11.63 -2.34 -1.18
N ARG A 395 11.19 -1.13 -1.53
CA ARG A 395 10.03 -0.93 -2.41
C ARG A 395 10.15 -1.65 -3.74
N PHE A 396 11.35 -1.67 -4.36
CA PHE A 396 11.58 -2.40 -5.60
C PHE A 396 11.39 -3.91 -5.42
N ASN A 397 11.92 -4.48 -4.32
CA ASN A 397 11.78 -5.90 -4.03
C ASN A 397 10.32 -6.27 -3.70
N ASP A 398 9.65 -5.44 -2.89
CA ASP A 398 8.26 -5.66 -2.49
C ASP A 398 7.30 -5.47 -3.66
N HIS A 399 7.55 -4.49 -4.53
CA HIS A 399 6.78 -4.29 -5.75
C HIS A 399 6.87 -5.50 -6.67
N GLN A 400 8.05 -6.10 -6.88
CA GLN A 400 8.17 -7.32 -7.68
C GLN A 400 7.35 -8.48 -7.08
N LYS A 401 7.44 -8.70 -5.76
CA LYS A 401 6.65 -9.73 -5.08
C LYS A 401 5.14 -9.47 -5.21
N ARG A 402 4.70 -8.24 -4.91
CA ARG A 402 3.28 -7.86 -4.98
C ARG A 402 2.74 -7.93 -6.40
N SER A 403 3.49 -7.45 -7.39
CA SER A 403 3.10 -7.49 -8.80
C SER A 403 2.86 -8.93 -9.27
N LEU A 404 3.79 -9.85 -8.94
CA LEU A 404 3.62 -11.27 -9.22
C LEU A 404 2.34 -11.83 -8.57
N ILE A 405 2.17 -11.62 -7.26
CA ILE A 405 1.01 -12.19 -6.56
C ILE A 405 -0.30 -11.58 -7.06
N ASN A 406 -0.34 -10.27 -7.32
CA ASN A 406 -1.53 -9.62 -7.88
C ASN A 406 -1.86 -10.17 -9.28
N SER A 407 -0.86 -10.54 -10.08
CA SER A 407 -1.09 -11.24 -11.35
C SER A 407 -1.64 -12.65 -11.14
N LEU A 408 -1.15 -13.39 -10.15
CA LEU A 408 -1.68 -14.71 -9.79
C LEU A 408 -3.14 -14.61 -9.30
N GLU A 409 -3.45 -13.64 -8.43
CA GLU A 409 -4.81 -13.38 -7.94
C GLU A 409 -5.75 -13.00 -9.08
N PHE A 410 -5.30 -12.11 -9.97
CA PHE A 410 -6.07 -11.69 -11.15
C PHE A 410 -6.42 -12.88 -12.06
N ASN A 411 -5.45 -13.75 -12.34
CA ASN A 411 -5.69 -14.95 -13.16
C ASN A 411 -6.54 -16.01 -12.45
N SER A 412 -6.67 -15.88 -11.14
CA SER A 412 -7.41 -16.81 -10.30
C SER A 412 -8.82 -16.33 -9.97
N ASP A 413 -9.24 -15.19 -10.54
CA ASP A 413 -10.50 -14.51 -10.23
C ASP A 413 -10.72 -14.39 -8.70
N PHE A 414 -9.63 -14.23 -7.94
CA PHE A 414 -9.63 -14.24 -6.47
C PHE A 414 -9.97 -12.88 -5.85
#